data_AF-A0A6I6SS55-F1
#
_entry.id   AF-A0A6I6SS55-F1
#
_cell.length_a   1.000
_cell.length_b   1.000
_cell.length_c   1.000
_cell.angle_alpha   90.00
_cell.angle_beta   90.00
_cell.angle_gamma   90.00
#
_symmetry.space_group_name_H-M   'P 1'
#
loop_
_entity.id
_entity.type
_entity.pdbx_description
1 polymer ?
#
loop_
_entity_poly.entity_id
_entity_poly.type
_entity_poly.pdbx_seq_one_letter_code
_entity_poly.pdbx_strand_id
1 'polypeptide(L)'
;MDDSDTQFNLRMPKTLRERIEEAAERSRRSATAEVLVRLEESFRREGIDPATGEPIGEESLAKVMADLSARLEVVRGLLEVGRDGDS
;
A
#
# COMPACT_ATOMS: atom_id res chain seq x y z
N MET A 1 -4.73 -21.62 -6.87
CA MET A 1 -6.07 -20.99 -6.78
C MET A 1 -6.23 -20.23 -8.07
N ASP A 2 -7.34 -20.46 -8.77
CA ASP A 2 -7.58 -19.87 -10.09
C ASP A 2 -7.80 -18.37 -9.88
N ASP A 3 -6.76 -17.59 -10.14
CA ASP A 3 -6.77 -16.13 -10.17
C ASP A 3 -7.45 -15.71 -11.49
N SER A 4 -8.72 -16.11 -11.63
CA SER A 4 -9.48 -15.88 -12.84
C SER A 4 -9.71 -14.38 -12.94
N ASP A 5 -8.88 -13.73 -13.76
CA ASP A 5 -8.99 -12.34 -14.23
C ASP A 5 -10.44 -12.07 -14.62
N THR A 6 -11.25 -11.66 -13.64
CA THR A 6 -12.68 -11.50 -13.81
C THR A 6 -12.87 -10.17 -14.51
N GLN A 7 -13.19 -10.23 -15.79
CA GLN A 7 -13.40 -9.03 -16.59
C GLN A 7 -14.61 -8.25 -16.08
N PHE A 8 -14.34 -7.14 -15.41
CA PHE A 8 -15.36 -6.19 -14.98
C PHE A 8 -15.63 -5.17 -16.09
N ASN A 9 -16.74 -5.33 -16.80
CA ASN A 9 -17.16 -4.39 -17.85
C ASN A 9 -17.71 -3.09 -17.23
N LEU A 10 -16.83 -2.14 -16.96
CA LEU A 10 -17.17 -0.83 -16.38
C LEU A 10 -17.79 0.09 -17.44
N ARG A 11 -19.04 0.52 -17.23
CA ARG A 11 -19.64 1.63 -17.97
C ARG A 11 -19.40 2.93 -17.22
N MET A 12 -18.83 3.93 -17.89
CA MET A 12 -18.52 5.21 -17.27
C MET A 12 -18.74 6.38 -18.25
N PRO A 13 -19.00 7.60 -17.75
CA PRO A 13 -19.12 8.79 -18.59
C PRO A 13 -17.85 9.04 -19.40
N LYS A 14 -18.00 9.57 -20.63
CA LYS A 14 -16.87 9.87 -21.52
C LYS A 14 -15.82 10.76 -20.85
N THR A 15 -16.28 11.80 -20.15
CA THR A 15 -15.40 12.74 -19.43
C THR A 15 -14.58 12.07 -18.34
N LEU A 16 -15.14 11.05 -17.66
CA LEU A 16 -14.40 10.31 -16.65
C LEU A 16 -13.37 9.38 -17.29
N ARG A 17 -13.71 8.75 -18.41
CA ARG A 17 -12.78 7.92 -19.19
C ARG A 17 -11.57 8.73 -19.66
N GLU A 18 -11.80 9.89 -20.28
CA GLU A 18 -10.74 10.78 -20.77
C GLU A 18 -9.79 11.19 -19.63
N ARG A 19 -10.31 11.51 -18.44
CA ARG A 19 -9.50 11.83 -17.26
C ARG A 19 -8.66 10.67 -16.76
N ILE A 20 -9.17 9.44 -16.85
CA ILE A 20 -8.43 8.24 -16.49
C ILE A 20 -7.32 7.97 -17.51
N GLU A 21 -7.59 8.15 -18.81
CA GLU A 21 -6.60 7.99 -19.87
C GLU A 21 -5.44 8.99 -19.71
N GLU A 22 -5.73 10.28 -19.47
CA GLU A 22 -4.70 11.29 -19.20
C GLU A 22 -3.90 10.99 -17.92
N ALA A 23 -4.56 10.50 -16.87
CA ALA A 23 -3.88 10.08 -15.65
C ALA A 23 -2.97 8.87 -15.88
N ALA A 24 -3.43 7.90 -16.67
CA ALA A 24 -2.68 6.70 -17.00
C ALA A 24 -1.42 7.04 -17.81
N GLU A 25 -1.52 7.96 -18.78
CA GLU A 25 -0.37 8.49 -19.52
C GLU A 25 0.68 9.13 -18.60
N ARG A 26 0.24 10.01 -17.68
CA ARG A 26 1.14 10.64 -16.70
C ARG A 26 1.80 9.63 -15.76
N SER A 27 1.05 8.60 -15.36
CA SER A 27 1.53 7.51 -14.51
C SER A 27 2.36 6.46 -15.27
N ARG A 28 2.41 6.51 -16.61
CA ARG A 28 2.98 5.46 -17.49
C ARG A 28 2.37 4.08 -17.23
N ARG A 29 1.05 4.03 -17.05
CA ARG A 29 0.26 2.81 -16.85
C ARG A 29 -0.78 2.64 -17.95
N SER A 30 -1.33 1.44 -18.10
CA SER A 30 -2.55 1.28 -18.89
C SER A 30 -3.74 1.94 -18.18
N ALA A 31 -4.77 2.33 -18.93
CA ALA A 31 -6.00 2.88 -18.34
C ALA A 31 -6.62 1.94 -17.30
N THR A 32 -6.63 0.62 -17.58
CA THR A 32 -7.09 -0.40 -16.64
C THR A 32 -6.25 -0.42 -15.36
N ALA A 33 -4.92 -0.41 -15.48
CA ALA A 33 -4.04 -0.40 -14.31
C ALA A 33 -4.21 0.87 -13.46
N GLU A 34 -4.41 2.02 -14.10
CA GLU A 34 -4.69 3.28 -13.38
C GLU A 34 -6.04 3.24 -12.65
N VAL A 35 -7.09 2.63 -13.25
CA VAL A 35 -8.37 2.41 -12.56
C VAL A 35 -8.19 1.52 -11.34
N LEU A 36 -7.48 0.40 -11.48
CA LEU A 36 -7.22 -0.53 -10.38
C LEU A 36 -6.49 0.16 -9.23
N VAL A 37 -5.39 0.87 -9.53
CA VAL A 37 -4.61 1.60 -8.51
C VAL A 37 -5.48 2.60 -7.76
N ARG A 38 -6.34 3.36 -8.45
CA ARG A 38 -7.23 4.33 -7.82
C ARG A 38 -8.28 3.67 -6.93
N LEU A 39 -8.80 2.51 -7.33
CA LEU A 39 -9.75 1.74 -6.52
C LEU A 39 -9.06 1.15 -5.28
N GLU A 40 -7.87 0.58 -5.43
CA GLU A 40 -7.07 0.11 -4.29
C GLU A 40 -6.73 1.24 -3.31
N GLU A 41 -6.40 2.43 -3.83
CA GLU A 41 -6.19 3.62 -3.01
C GLU A 41 -7.46 4.08 -2.28
N SER A 42 -8.64 3.99 -2.90
CA SER A 42 -9.89 4.34 -2.19
C SER A 42 -10.15 3.38 -1.03
N PHE A 43 -9.98 2.07 -1.23
CA PHE A 43 -10.13 1.10 -0.14
C PHE A 43 -9.11 1.31 0.98
N ARG A 44 -7.84 1.59 0.64
CA ARG A 44 -6.83 1.91 1.66
C ARG A 44 -7.18 3.15 2.48
N ARG A 45 -7.78 4.18 1.86
CA ARG A 45 -8.24 5.39 2.58
C ARG A 45 -9.42 5.11 3.51
N GLU A 46 -10.24 4.14 3.17
CA GLU A 46 -11.31 3.62 4.02
C GLU A 46 -10.78 2.67 5.10
N GLY A 47 -9.47 2.44 5.14
CA GLY A 47 -8.85 1.52 6.08
C GLY A 47 -9.20 0.08 5.77
N ILE A 48 -9.29 -0.29 4.49
CA ILE A 48 -9.52 -1.67 4.02
C ILE A 48 -8.32 -2.09 3.17
N ASP A 49 -7.76 -3.26 3.45
CA ASP A 49 -6.69 -3.83 2.65
C ASP A 49 -7.28 -4.39 1.34
N PRO A 50 -6.91 -3.82 0.17
CA PRO A 50 -7.48 -4.25 -1.09
C PRO A 50 -7.13 -5.70 -1.48
N ALA A 51 -6.08 -6.29 -0.88
CA ALA A 51 -5.70 -7.67 -1.16
C ALA A 51 -6.52 -8.70 -0.36
N THR A 52 -6.98 -8.32 0.84
CA THR A 52 -7.65 -9.24 1.77
C THR A 52 -9.11 -8.88 2.03
N GLY A 53 -9.51 -7.63 1.76
CA GLY A 53 -10.83 -7.09 2.10
C GLY A 53 -10.99 -6.79 3.60
N GLU A 54 -9.97 -7.05 4.41
CA GLU A 54 -10.02 -6.88 5.86
C GLU A 54 -9.73 -5.43 6.26
N PRO A 55 -10.28 -4.96 7.39
CA PRO A 55 -9.92 -3.67 7.93
C PRO A 55 -8.42 -3.59 8.23
N ILE A 56 -7.77 -2.55 7.72
CA ILE A 56 -6.48 -2.03 8.18
C ILE A 56 -6.72 -1.41 9.56
N GLY A 57 -6.91 -2.29 10.56
CA GLY A 57 -7.25 -1.91 11.92
C GLY A 57 -6.07 -1.41 12.74
N GLU A 58 -6.40 -0.89 13.93
CA GLU A 58 -5.47 -0.49 14.99
C GLU A 58 -4.47 -1.59 15.35
N GLU A 59 -4.85 -2.86 15.19
CA GLU A 59 -3.96 -4.03 15.33
C GLU A 59 -2.81 -4.02 14.32
N SER A 60 -3.06 -3.62 13.07
CA SER A 60 -1.99 -3.49 12.06
C SER A 60 -1.02 -2.37 12.42
N LEU A 61 -1.54 -1.23 12.90
CA LEU A 61 -0.69 -0.13 13.37
C LEU A 61 0.09 -0.54 14.63
N ALA A 62 -0.55 -1.19 15.60
CA ALA A 62 0.09 -1.68 16.82
C ALA A 62 1.19 -2.69 16.52
N LYS A 63 0.95 -3.60 15.57
CA LYS A 63 1.94 -4.57 15.10
C LYS A 63 3.13 -3.89 14.40
N VAL A 64 2.87 -2.89 13.55
CA VAL A 64 3.93 -2.08 12.93
C VAL A 64 4.73 -1.31 13.98
N MET A 65 4.06 -0.71 14.96
CA MET A 65 4.73 0.04 16.03
C MET A 65 5.53 -0.87 16.96
N ALA A 66 5.03 -2.06 17.27
CA ALA A 66 5.76 -3.07 18.05
C ALA A 66 7.02 -3.55 17.31
N ASP A 67 6.90 -3.83 16.01
CA ASP A 67 8.04 -4.25 15.18
C ASP A 67 9.09 -3.14 15.04
N LEU A 68 8.66 -1.88 14.82
CA LEU A 68 9.55 -0.72 14.81
C LEU A 68 10.26 -0.54 16.15
N SER A 69 9.54 -0.68 17.27
CA SER A 69 10.12 -0.59 18.61
C SER A 69 11.22 -1.64 18.80
N ALA A 70 10.95 -2.91 18.45
CA ALA A 70 11.93 -3.98 18.57
C ALA A 70 13.19 -3.72 17.74
N ARG A 71 13.05 -3.22 16.51
CA ARG A 71 14.21 -2.87 15.66
C ARG A 71 15.03 -1.72 16.23
N LEU A 72 14.40 -0.72 16.83
CA LEU A 72 15.10 0.40 17.46
C LEU A 72 15.91 -0.04 18.70
N GLU A 73 15.45 -1.04 19.45
CA GLU A 73 16.22 -1.58 20.58
C GLU A 73 17.51 -2.27 20.11
N VAL A 74 17.44 -3.01 19.01
CA VAL A 74 18.63 -3.63 18.41
C VAL A 74 19.64 -2.56 17.98
N VAL A 75 19.18 -1.51 17.31
CA VAL A 75 20.04 -0.39 16.89
C VAL A 75 20.65 0.32 18.11
N ARG A 76 19.87 0.53 19.18
CA ARG A 76 20.37 1.10 20.44
C ARG A 76 21.49 0.24 21.03
N GLY A 77 21.30 -1.08 21.13
CA GLY A 77 22.32 -1.99 21.64
C GLY A 77 23.60 -2.00 20.79
N LEU A 78 23.48 -1.91 19.45
CA LEU A 78 24.64 -1.80 18.56
C LEU A 78 25.41 -0.49 18.76
N LEU A 79 24.72 0.61 19.02
CA LEU A 79 25.34 1.91 19.29
C LEU A 79 26.00 1.98 20.69
N GLU A 80 25.50 1.22 21.66
CA GLU A 80 26.08 1.12 23.00
C GLU A 80 27.36 0.26 23.00
N VAL A 81 27.38 -0.86 22.29
CA VAL A 81 28.55 -1.75 22.18
C VAL A 81 29.74 -1.09 21.48
N GLY A 82 29.51 -0.12 20.59
CA GLY A 82 30.57 0.64 19.94
C GLY A 82 31.30 1.65 20.86
N ARG A 83 30.78 1.91 22.07
CA ARG A 83 31.33 2.90 23.01
C ARG A 83 32.26 2.31 24.06
N ASP A 84 32.20 1.00 24.28
CA ASP A 84 32.99 0.27 25.28
C ASP A 84 34.31 -0.32 24.70
N GLY A 85 34.59 -0.08 23.41
CA GLY A 85 35.76 -0.62 22.71
C GLY A 85 36.95 0.33 22.53
N ASP A 86 36.90 1.55 23.09
CA ASP A 86 37.97 2.57 22.97
C ASP A 86 38.59 2.92 24.33
N SER A 87 39.08 1.90 25.05
CA SER A 87 39.89 2.06 26.26
C SER A 87 41.12 1.16 26.25
#